data_AF-A0A2L2K7B5-F1
#
_entry.id   AF-A0A2L2K7B5-F1
#
_cell.length_a   1.000
_cell.length_b   1.000
_cell.length_c   1.000
_cell.angle_alpha   90.00
_cell.angle_beta   90.00
_cell.angle_gamma   90.00
#
_symmetry.space_group_name_H-M   'P 1'
#
loop_
_entity.id
_entity.type
_entity.pdbx_description
1 polymer ?
#
loop_
_entity_poly.entity_id
_entity_poly.type
_entity_poly.pdbx_seq_one_letter_code
_entity_poly.pdbx_strand_id
1 'polypeptide(L)'
;MEFEFIRNTLMGEYYVKCSMGHEIVGRWLQEEIGKDPMKIAQVEKLIEQSFSAPSQEHNLTGTEISLMILGDEVLVQENALAHDHDVEMESEFDFYNAESTASCGIEDFMILIERWKDFLNI
;
A
#
# COMPACT_ATOMS: atom_id res chain seq x y z
N MET A 1 -3.57 -11.42 -3.48
CA MET A 1 -2.41 -11.18 -2.60
C MET A 1 -2.63 -11.95 -1.29
N GLU A 2 -1.65 -12.67 -0.77
CA GLU A 2 -1.77 -13.34 0.55
C GLU A 2 -1.00 -12.58 1.63
N PHE A 3 -1.42 -12.68 2.89
CA PHE A 3 -0.77 -12.00 4.01
C PHE A 3 -0.96 -12.72 5.36
N GLU A 4 -0.03 -12.47 6.29
CA GLU A 4 -0.06 -12.93 7.68
C GLU A 4 0.20 -11.76 8.62
N PHE A 5 -0.60 -11.65 9.69
CA PHE A 5 -0.40 -10.66 10.74
C PHE A 5 0.29 -11.26 11.97
N ILE A 6 1.25 -10.52 12.51
CA ILE A 6 2.06 -10.96 13.65
C ILE A 6 1.98 -9.90 14.74
N ARG A 7 1.57 -10.30 15.94
CA ARG A 7 1.53 -9.43 17.11
C ARG A 7 2.70 -9.76 18.02
N ASN A 8 3.62 -8.81 18.16
CA ASN A 8 4.67 -8.92 19.17
C ASN A 8 4.12 -8.41 20.51
N THR A 9 3.66 -9.33 21.36
CA THR A 9 3.08 -8.99 22.67
C THR A 9 4.08 -8.42 23.67
N LEU A 10 5.39 -8.60 23.44
CA LEU A 10 6.44 -8.06 24.31
C LEU A 10 6.71 -6.58 24.03
N MET A 11 6.70 -6.19 22.75
CA MET A 11 6.97 -4.80 22.31
C MET A 11 5.70 -3.99 22.02
N GLY A 12 4.54 -4.65 21.92
CA GLY A 12 3.28 -4.01 21.52
C GLY A 12 3.24 -3.61 20.04
N GLU A 13 4.08 -4.26 19.22
CA GLU A 13 4.23 -4.00 17.79
C GLU A 13 3.33 -4.95 16.98
N TYR A 14 2.82 -4.44 15.86
CA TYR A 14 1.97 -5.16 14.93
C TYR A 14 2.66 -5.16 13.57
N TYR A 15 2.80 -6.35 12.98
CA TYR A 15 3.45 -6.54 11.69
C TYR A 15 2.50 -7.24 10.72
N VAL A 16 2.74 -7.01 9.43
CA VAL A 16 2.16 -7.74 8.32
C VAL A 16 3.29 -8.29 7.44
N LYS A 17 3.14 -9.54 7.01
CA LYS A 17 3.97 -10.13 5.96
C LYS A 17 3.08 -10.43 4.77
N CYS A 18 3.41 -9.88 3.62
CA CYS A 18 2.71 -10.17 2.37
C CYS A 18 3.45 -11.25 1.57
N SER A 19 2.74 -11.91 0.65
CA SER A 19 3.33 -12.85 -0.32
C SER A 19 4.38 -12.20 -1.20
N MET A 20 5.26 -13.01 -1.80
CA MET A 20 6.32 -12.55 -2.70
C MET A 20 5.80 -11.58 -3.78
N GLY A 21 6.53 -10.48 -4.01
CA GLY A 21 6.17 -9.41 -4.94
C GLY A 21 5.16 -8.39 -4.39
N HIS A 22 4.80 -8.46 -3.10
CA HIS A 22 3.90 -7.53 -2.42
C HIS A 22 4.47 -7.03 -1.08
N GLU A 23 5.75 -7.24 -0.83
CA GLU A 23 6.44 -6.90 0.41
C GLU A 23 6.27 -5.41 0.76
N ILE A 24 6.32 -4.53 -0.26
CA ILE A 24 6.12 -3.10 -0.07
C ILE A 24 4.72 -2.73 0.39
N VAL A 25 3.69 -3.51 0.04
CA VAL A 25 2.32 -3.27 0.55
C VAL A 25 2.31 -3.44 2.07
N GLY A 26 3.02 -4.46 2.57
CA GLY A 26 3.17 -4.69 4.00
C GLY A 26 3.98 -3.60 4.70
N ARG A 27 5.05 -3.12 4.06
CA ARG A 27 5.84 -1.99 4.57
C ARG A 27 5.02 -0.70 4.62
N TRP A 28 4.34 -0.35 3.53
CA TRP A 28 3.44 0.80 3.46
C TRP A 28 2.40 0.77 4.57
N LEU A 29 1.73 -0.38 4.77
CA LEU A 29 0.72 -0.51 5.82
C LEU A 29 1.31 -0.29 7.23
N GLN A 30 2.57 -0.69 7.48
CA GLN A 30 3.21 -0.52 8.79
C GLN A 30 3.80 0.89 9.00
N GLU A 31 4.54 1.37 8.02
CA GLU A 31 5.35 2.59 8.10
C GLU A 31 4.50 3.84 7.86
N GLU A 32 3.58 3.79 6.88
CA GLU A 32 2.79 4.97 6.49
C GLU A 32 1.46 5.05 7.22
N ILE A 33 0.78 3.92 7.42
CA ILE A 33 -0.55 3.88 8.04
C ILE A 33 -0.48 3.47 9.51
N GLY A 34 0.19 2.35 9.79
CA GLY A 34 0.35 1.78 11.12
C GLY A 34 -0.99 1.51 11.80
N LYS A 35 -1.08 1.92 13.07
CA LYS A 35 -2.26 1.74 13.93
C LYS A 35 -3.12 3.00 14.09
N ASP A 36 -2.90 4.02 13.27
CA ASP A 36 -3.62 5.30 13.37
C ASP A 36 -5.01 5.19 12.73
N PRO A 37 -6.11 5.24 13.52
CA PRO A 37 -7.47 5.09 12.99
C PRO A 37 -7.83 6.18 11.97
N MET A 38 -7.24 7.38 12.09
CA MET A 38 -7.49 8.47 11.14
C MET A 38 -6.88 8.17 9.77
N LYS A 39 -5.67 7.60 9.74
CA LYS A 39 -5.03 7.20 8.48
C LYS A 39 -5.74 6.01 7.84
N ILE A 40 -6.18 5.05 8.64
CA ILE A 40 -6.97 3.92 8.14
C ILE A 40 -8.28 4.41 7.53
N ALA A 41 -9.00 5.32 8.19
CA ALA A 41 -10.22 5.91 7.64
C ALA A 41 -9.96 6.72 6.35
N GLN A 42 -8.78 7.33 6.19
CA GLN A 42 -8.39 7.97 4.93
C GLN A 42 -8.22 6.96 3.80
N VAL A 43 -7.63 5.78 4.08
CA VAL A 43 -7.50 4.69 3.09
C VAL A 43 -8.87 4.16 2.70
N GLU A 44 -9.76 3.91 3.68
CA GLU A 44 -11.14 3.45 3.41
C GLU A 44 -11.89 4.46 2.53
N LYS A 45 -11.78 5.75 2.83
CA LYS A 45 -12.38 6.80 2.00
C LYS A 45 -11.78 6.85 0.59
N LEU A 46 -10.48 6.65 0.43
CA LEU A 46 -9.82 6.61 -0.87
C LEU A 46 -10.38 5.46 -1.73
N ILE A 47 -10.60 4.30 -1.13
CA ILE A 47 -11.24 3.14 -1.75
C ILE A 47 -12.69 3.47 -2.16
N GLU A 48 -13.47 4.12 -1.29
CA GLU A 48 -14.84 4.53 -1.64
C GLU A 48 -14.88 5.52 -2.83
N GLN A 49 -13.92 6.43 -2.88
CA GLN A 49 -13.77 7.40 -3.97
C GLN A 49 -13.43 6.73 -5.29
N SER A 50 -12.58 5.71 -5.29
CA SER A 50 -12.23 4.97 -6.50
C SER A 50 -13.43 4.24 -7.11
N PHE A 51 -14.34 3.71 -6.30
CA PHE A 51 -15.60 3.14 -6.81
C PHE A 51 -16.53 4.18 -7.43
N SER A 52 -16.52 5.41 -6.91
CA SER A 52 -17.37 6.49 -7.41
C SER A 52 -16.84 7.11 -8.71
N ALA A 53 -15.53 7.10 -8.91
CA ALA A 53 -14.85 7.64 -10.07
C ALA A 53 -13.71 6.70 -10.53
N PRO A 54 -14.03 5.51 -11.09
CA PRO A 54 -13.03 4.48 -11.40
C PRO A 54 -12.06 4.87 -12.53
N SER A 55 -12.40 5.87 -13.34
CA SER A 55 -11.53 6.40 -14.39
C SER A 55 -10.59 7.52 -13.91
N GLN A 56 -10.62 7.86 -12.62
CA GLN A 56 -9.72 8.85 -12.01
C GLN A 56 -8.70 8.13 -11.14
N GLU A 57 -7.49 8.67 -11.10
CA GLU A 57 -6.46 8.22 -10.16
C GLU A 57 -6.74 8.81 -8.77
N HIS A 58 -6.72 7.94 -7.76
CA HIS A 58 -6.89 8.33 -6.36
C HIS A 58 -5.59 8.03 -5.62
N ASN A 59 -4.92 9.08 -5.16
CA ASN A 59 -3.58 8.98 -4.59
C ASN A 59 -3.58 9.30 -3.09
N LEU A 60 -2.80 8.53 -2.32
CA LEU A 60 -2.43 8.84 -0.96
C LEU A 60 -0.89 8.82 -0.84
N THR A 61 -0.32 10.02 -0.84
CA THR A 61 1.13 10.22 -0.75
C THR A 61 1.60 10.03 0.69
N GLY A 62 2.42 9.01 0.91
CA GLY A 62 3.11 8.79 2.18
C GLY A 62 4.43 9.55 2.25
N THR A 63 5.18 9.32 3.33
CA THR A 63 6.50 9.92 3.53
C THR A 63 7.51 9.33 2.56
N GLU A 64 7.61 8.01 2.54
CA GLU A 64 8.53 7.24 1.71
C GLU A 64 7.79 6.37 0.69
N ILE A 65 6.56 5.94 0.98
CA ILE A 65 5.79 5.02 0.14
C ILE A 65 4.40 5.59 -0.16
N SER A 66 4.02 5.64 -1.42
CA SER A 66 2.71 6.12 -1.86
C SER A 66 1.80 5.00 -2.34
N LEU A 67 0.49 5.24 -2.21
CA LEU A 67 -0.60 4.40 -2.70
C LEU A 67 -1.31 5.14 -3.83
N MET A 68 -1.60 4.44 -4.92
CA MET A 68 -2.45 4.90 -6.02
C MET A 68 -3.51 3.84 -6.34
N ILE A 69 -4.74 4.28 -6.56
CA ILE A 69 -5.84 3.41 -7.00
C ILE A 69 -6.39 3.95 -8.32
N LEU A 70 -6.48 3.07 -9.32
CA LEU A 70 -7.08 3.36 -10.62
C LEU A 70 -7.90 2.15 -11.07
N GLY A 71 -9.20 2.36 -11.26
CA GLY A 71 -10.13 1.26 -11.58
C GLY A 71 -10.14 0.20 -10.48
N ASP A 72 -9.77 -1.02 -10.84
CA ASP A 72 -9.67 -2.19 -9.98
C ASP A 72 -8.23 -2.53 -9.55
N GLU A 73 -7.24 -1.70 -9.91
CA GLU A 73 -5.85 -1.90 -9.54
C GLU A 73 -5.39 -0.91 -8.46
N VAL A 74 -4.56 -1.43 -7.57
CA VAL A 74 -3.88 -0.70 -6.51
C VAL A 74 -2.39 -0.81 -6.75
N LEU A 75 -1.70 0.33 -6.86
CA LEU A 75 -0.25 0.43 -6.97
C LEU A 75 0.32 0.99 -5.66
N VAL A 76 1.33 0.33 -5.12
CA VAL A 76 2.12 0.80 -3.96
C VAL A 76 3.57 0.89 -4.39
N GLN A 77 4.19 2.07 -4.21
CA GLN A 77 5.56 2.30 -4.66
C GLN A 77 6.33 3.27 -3.78
N GLU A 78 7.66 3.10 -3.71
CA GLU A 78 8.54 4.08 -3.07
C GLU A 78 8.53 5.41 -3.85
N ASN A 79 8.46 6.52 -3.12
CA ASN A 79 8.42 7.87 -3.67
C ASN A 79 9.67 8.21 -4.48
N ALA A 80 10.81 7.60 -4.12
CA ALA A 80 12.07 7.76 -4.85
C ALA A 80 11.95 7.32 -6.32
N LEU A 81 11.13 6.30 -6.62
CA LEU A 81 10.90 5.82 -7.98
C LEU A 81 9.98 6.76 -8.78
N ALA A 82 9.09 7.48 -8.12
CA ALA A 82 8.20 8.44 -8.78
C ALA A 82 8.97 9.64 -9.37
N HIS A 83 10.15 9.97 -8.82
CA HIS A 83 10.94 11.11 -9.26
C HIS A 83 11.73 10.84 -10.56
N ASP A 84 12.06 9.58 -10.85
CA ASP A 84 12.78 9.21 -12.09
C ASP A 84 11.89 9.21 -13.33
N HIS A 85 10.56 9.17 -13.17
CA HIS A 85 9.62 9.14 -14.29
C HIS A 85 9.44 10.48 -15.03
N ASP A 86 9.85 11.60 -14.43
CA ASP A 86 9.80 12.95 -15.05
C ASP A 86 11.08 13.31 -15.82
N VAL A 87 12.11 12.47 -15.77
CA VAL A 87 13.35 12.64 -16.53
C VAL A 87 13.31 11.65 -17.68
N GLU A 88 13.06 12.13 -18.90
CA GLU A 88 13.27 11.36 -20.13
C GLU A 88 14.75 10.91 -20.20
N MET A 89 15.06 9.77 -19.58
CA MET A 89 16.30 9.04 -19.77
C MET A 89 15.97 7.57 -19.83
N GLU A 90 15.76 7.12 -21.07
CA GLU A 90 16.12 5.77 -21.49
C GLU A 90 17.48 5.40 -20.88
N SER A 91 17.47 4.59 -19.83
CA SER A 91 18.64 3.81 -19.47
C SER A 91 18.15 2.45 -19.00
N GLU A 92 18.66 1.41 -19.67
CA GLU A 92 18.46 -0.02 -19.41
C GLU A 92 19.00 -0.45 -18.03
N PHE A 93 18.57 0.23 -16.97
CA PHE A 93 18.79 -0.15 -15.59
C PHE A 93 17.44 -0.10 -14.88
N ASP A 94 16.57 -1.00 -15.31
CA ASP A 94 15.40 -1.42 -14.56
C ASP A 94 15.88 -2.01 -13.21
N PHE A 95 16.15 -1.15 -12.24
CA PHE A 95 16.28 -1.49 -10.82
C PHE A 95 14.89 -1.85 -10.27
N TYR A 96 14.14 -2.74 -10.96
CA TYR A 96 12.97 -3.39 -10.39
C TYR A 96 13.45 -4.33 -9.28
N ASN A 97 13.74 -3.76 -8.12
CA ASN A 97 13.56 -4.53 -6.92
C ASN A 97 12.04 -4.71 -6.78
N ALA A 98 11.59 -5.96 -6.87
CA ALA A 98 10.22 -6.36 -6.56
C ALA A 98 9.78 -5.92 -5.13
N GLU A 99 10.72 -5.40 -4.32
CA GLU A 99 10.53 -4.84 -2.99
C GLU A 99 10.22 -3.32 -2.96
N SER A 100 10.36 -2.60 -4.09
CA SER A 100 10.18 -1.13 -4.17
C SER A 100 8.89 -0.70 -4.89
N THR A 101 8.19 -1.64 -5.54
CA THR A 101 6.88 -1.43 -6.16
C THR A 101 6.09 -2.73 -6.20
N ALA A 102 4.78 -2.64 -6.03
CA ALA A 102 3.87 -3.78 -6.16
C ALA A 102 2.49 -3.30 -6.60
N SER A 103 1.81 -4.11 -7.41
CA SER A 103 0.39 -3.93 -7.70
C SER A 103 -0.43 -5.12 -7.23
N CYS A 104 -1.68 -4.86 -6.84
CA CYS A 104 -2.66 -5.89 -6.54
C CYS A 104 -4.07 -5.43 -6.89
N GLY A 105 -5.02 -6.37 -6.96
CA GLY A 105 -6.42 -6.03 -7.16
C GLY A 105 -7.01 -5.31 -5.94
N ILE A 106 -7.94 -4.39 -6.19
CA ILE A 106 -8.59 -3.61 -5.13
C ILE A 106 -9.35 -4.49 -4.12
N GLU A 107 -9.89 -5.63 -4.57
CA GLU A 107 -10.58 -6.59 -3.69
C GLU A 107 -9.62 -7.20 -2.65
N ASP A 108 -8.43 -7.63 -3.09
CA ASP A 108 -7.39 -8.15 -2.19
C ASP A 108 -6.93 -7.07 -1.21
N PHE A 109 -6.77 -5.85 -1.69
CA PHE A 109 -6.37 -4.71 -0.87
C PHE A 109 -7.41 -4.35 0.19
N MET A 110 -8.70 -4.34 -0.17
CA MET A 110 -9.80 -4.14 0.78
C MET A 110 -9.79 -5.19 1.88
N ILE A 111 -9.61 -6.47 1.53
CA ILE A 111 -9.53 -7.57 2.49
C ILE A 111 -8.34 -7.34 3.44
N LEU A 112 -7.19 -6.89 2.93
CA LEU A 112 -6.04 -6.53 3.77
C LEU A 112 -6.40 -5.44 4.79
N ILE A 113 -7.02 -4.34 4.35
CA ILE A 113 -7.35 -3.20 5.23
C ILE A 113 -8.41 -3.58 6.28
N GLU A 114 -9.46 -4.31 5.88
CA GLU A 114 -10.50 -4.81 6.80
C GLU A 114 -9.89 -5.70 7.88
N ARG A 115 -9.09 -6.70 7.46
CA ARG A 115 -8.47 -7.64 8.40
C ARG A 115 -7.43 -6.98 9.29
N TRP A 116 -6.79 -5.92 8.82
CA TRP A 116 -5.87 -5.13 9.64
C TRP A 116 -6.60 -4.40 10.77
N LYS A 117 -7.76 -3.80 10.49
CA LYS A 117 -8.61 -3.18 11.52
C LYS A 117 -9.07 -4.18 12.57
N ASP A 118 -9.57 -5.34 12.12
CA ASP A 118 -9.95 -6.45 13.00
C ASP A 118 -8.78 -6.88 13.90
N PHE A 119 -7.59 -7.02 13.31
CA PHE A 119 -6.38 -7.41 14.02
C PHE A 119 -5.95 -6.40 15.09
N LEU A 120 -6.14 -5.10 14.81
CA LEU A 120 -5.91 -4.00 15.74
C LEU A 120 -7.03 -3.83 16.78
N ASN A 121 -8.19 -4.46 16.58
CA ASN A 121 -9.42 -4.29 17.38
C ASN A 121 -9.95 -2.84 17.37
N ILE A 122 -10.03 -2.23 16.18
CA ILE A 122 -10.55 -0.86 15.98
C ILE A 122 -11.63 -0.81 14.92
#